data_AF-A0A524K063-F1
#
_entry.id   AF-A0A524K063-F1
#
_cell.length_a   1.000
_cell.length_b   1.000
_cell.length_c   1.000
_cell.angle_alpha   90.00
_cell.angle_beta   90.00
_cell.angle_gamma   90.00
#
_symmetry.space_group_name_H-M   'P 1'
#
loop_
_entity.id
_entity.type
_entity.pdbx_description
1 polymer ?
#
loop_
_entity_poly.entity_id
_entity_poly.type
_entity_poly.pdbx_seq_one_letter_code
_entity_poly.pdbx_strand_id
1 'polypeptide(L)'
;MKHKVLLLISGLFFFCGCRGSRPALIPEISPPLIQEEVCTWSGHLAGDILFPCAGGVGWVDAAGKIVTWDAEKKTAAVVFELSFPITVPPFRQGDFLVFKDQASDHLLVYDLAELKVKFESRNMGVGKILAVDRDCLVYLDGEHLAIHFWENPAGIFRMTERIENFFNCYFSPEYILIFTRDRLFTFIKKNGEFQQTPLPVPAASALFCDGENIYYGSSQRQLVKFSLTQKRLVWKMRLGRILERQPFAFAGCIVANPADNNVLQVNRRGSVRWWLALQSTMRFDLVPMNDNLAAVLLNHEIKFIDLFHKKVTVFKSRGNPVSNPLALGHDLYFMLQEGKNCKLQRVGNHYGIEVELDPAKVRWTGQSIRFFIQSRNLLKPTFNLLISDREGRTVMSKSAEAAERMQLVWIPPQPGKYLIKVTAMGLNRKADVEVSFQVLDPQKIISGFYLHF
;
A
#
# COMPACT_ATOMS: atom_id res chain seq x y z
N MET A 1 -59.03 -30.72 -29.83
CA MET A 1 -58.27 -29.45 -29.86
C MET A 1 -57.20 -29.55 -28.77
N LYS A 2 -56.00 -30.12 -28.98
CA LYS A 2 -54.82 -29.64 -29.72
C LYS A 2 -54.40 -28.21 -29.37
N HIS A 3 -53.73 -28.02 -28.24
CA HIS A 3 -52.61 -27.07 -28.15
C HIS A 3 -51.40 -27.74 -27.49
N LYS A 4 -50.34 -27.81 -28.31
CA LYS A 4 -48.97 -28.22 -27.98
C LYS A 4 -48.29 -27.06 -27.24
N VAL A 5 -47.65 -27.32 -26.11
CA VAL A 5 -46.56 -26.47 -25.61
C VAL A 5 -45.30 -27.31 -25.65
N LEU A 6 -44.53 -27.10 -26.70
CA LEU A 6 -43.14 -27.53 -26.86
C LEU A 6 -42.30 -26.71 -25.88
N LEU A 7 -41.67 -27.36 -24.91
CA LEU A 7 -40.60 -26.75 -24.12
C LEU A 7 -39.28 -27.18 -24.76
N LEU A 8 -38.65 -26.22 -25.45
CA LEU A 8 -37.37 -26.38 -26.12
C LEU A 8 -36.29 -26.76 -25.09
N ILE A 9 -35.76 -27.97 -25.23
CA ILE A 9 -34.43 -28.34 -24.75
C ILE A 9 -33.45 -27.84 -25.82
N SER A 10 -32.78 -26.73 -25.57
CA SER A 10 -31.75 -26.21 -26.44
C SER A 10 -30.49 -25.87 -25.65
N GLY A 11 -29.47 -26.73 -25.82
CA GLY A 11 -28.09 -26.28 -25.97
C GLY A 11 -27.28 -26.04 -24.70
N LEU A 12 -27.01 -27.09 -23.90
CA LEU A 12 -25.78 -27.13 -23.10
C LEU A 12 -24.60 -27.46 -24.03
N PHE A 13 -24.12 -26.45 -24.76
CA PHE A 13 -22.83 -26.53 -25.42
C PHE A 13 -21.74 -26.48 -24.35
N PHE A 14 -20.99 -27.57 -24.25
CA PHE A 14 -19.69 -27.65 -23.60
C PHE A 14 -18.76 -26.57 -24.19
N PHE A 15 -18.70 -25.41 -23.53
CA PHE A 15 -17.52 -24.55 -23.63
C PHE A 15 -16.40 -25.21 -22.80
N CYS A 16 -15.80 -26.26 -23.35
CA CYS A 16 -14.38 -26.57 -23.12
C CYS A 16 -13.56 -25.48 -23.82
N GLY A 17 -13.73 -24.23 -23.39
CA GLY A 17 -12.81 -23.17 -23.73
C GLY A 17 -11.49 -23.55 -23.10
N CYS A 18 -10.51 -23.87 -23.94
CA CYS A 18 -9.10 -23.87 -23.58
C CYS A 18 -8.87 -22.59 -22.77
N ARG A 19 -8.79 -22.71 -21.44
CA ARG A 19 -8.31 -21.63 -20.59
C ARG A 19 -6.87 -21.45 -21.02
N GLY A 20 -6.65 -20.60 -22.02
CA GLY A 20 -5.33 -20.11 -22.36
C GLY A 20 -4.73 -19.69 -21.04
N SER A 21 -3.68 -20.39 -20.62
CA SER A 21 -3.00 -20.13 -19.36
C SER A 21 -2.69 -18.65 -19.34
N ARG A 22 -3.41 -17.89 -18.48
CA ARG A 22 -3.12 -16.47 -18.29
C ARG A 22 -1.61 -16.39 -18.05
N PRO A 23 -0.88 -15.50 -18.75
CA PRO A 23 0.55 -15.39 -18.58
C PRO A 23 0.86 -15.31 -17.09
N ALA A 24 1.83 -16.11 -16.63
CA ALA A 24 2.24 -16.11 -15.24
C ALA A 24 2.55 -14.66 -14.84
N LEU A 25 1.73 -14.08 -13.98
CA LEU A 25 1.97 -12.76 -13.45
C LEU A 25 3.13 -12.89 -12.46
N ILE A 26 4.09 -11.96 -12.54
CA ILE A 26 5.13 -11.86 -11.50
C ILE A 26 4.42 -11.54 -10.20
N PRO A 27 4.65 -12.28 -9.11
CA PRO A 27 4.06 -11.94 -7.83
C PRO A 27 4.40 -10.49 -7.47
N GLU A 28 3.41 -9.77 -7.01
CA GLU A 28 3.49 -8.33 -6.69
C GLU A 28 4.71 -7.97 -5.83
N ILE A 29 5.12 -8.87 -4.92
CA ILE A 29 6.34 -8.75 -4.12
C ILE A 29 7.25 -9.96 -4.37
N SER A 30 8.29 -9.75 -5.15
CA SER A 30 9.30 -10.74 -5.53
C SER A 30 10.70 -10.14 -5.42
N PRO A 31 11.61 -10.74 -4.63
CA PRO A 31 13.01 -10.31 -4.60
C PRO A 31 13.67 -10.31 -6.00
N PRO A 32 14.62 -9.41 -6.26
CA PRO A 32 15.08 -8.36 -5.35
C PRO A 32 14.06 -7.21 -5.23
N LEU A 33 13.88 -6.74 -4.00
CA LEU A 33 13.12 -5.53 -3.70
C LEU A 33 14.08 -4.36 -3.59
N ILE A 34 13.62 -3.17 -3.96
CA ILE A 34 14.38 -1.93 -3.84
C ILE A 34 13.61 -0.90 -3.02
N GLN A 35 14.36 -0.04 -2.35
CA GLN A 35 13.85 1.18 -1.75
C GLN A 35 14.40 2.38 -2.53
N GLU A 36 13.50 3.17 -3.08
CA GLU A 36 13.78 4.37 -3.86
C GLU A 36 13.25 5.60 -3.13
N GLU A 37 14.04 6.67 -3.11
CA GLU A 37 13.56 8.00 -2.75
C GLU A 37 12.87 8.59 -4.00
N VAL A 38 11.56 8.84 -3.91
CA VAL A 38 10.78 9.34 -5.06
C VAL A 38 10.50 10.84 -4.98
N CYS A 39 10.58 11.42 -3.79
CA CYS A 39 10.42 12.85 -3.55
C CYS A 39 11.12 13.27 -2.25
N THR A 40 11.72 14.45 -2.25
CA THR A 40 12.18 15.16 -1.04
C THR A 40 11.36 16.44 -0.88
N TRP A 41 10.84 16.67 0.32
CA TRP A 41 10.02 17.83 0.70
C TRP A 41 10.62 18.52 1.92
N SER A 42 10.70 19.84 1.92
CA SER A 42 11.16 20.60 3.08
C SER A 42 10.03 20.78 4.10
N GLY A 43 10.31 20.46 5.36
CA GLY A 43 9.38 20.58 6.47
C GLY A 43 9.20 19.30 7.28
N HIS A 44 8.13 19.28 8.06
CA HIS A 44 7.67 18.14 8.86
C HIS A 44 6.25 17.79 8.41
N LEU A 45 5.80 16.57 8.72
CA LEU A 45 4.40 16.19 8.53
C LEU A 45 3.52 16.76 9.65
N ALA A 46 2.27 17.11 9.34
CA ALA A 46 1.27 17.46 10.35
C ALA A 46 0.71 16.24 11.12
N GLY A 47 1.13 15.03 10.74
CA GLY A 47 0.72 13.76 11.32
C GLY A 47 1.45 12.62 10.64
N ASP A 48 0.91 11.41 10.71
CA ASP A 48 1.48 10.21 10.10
C ASP A 48 0.73 9.76 8.84
N ILE A 49 -0.09 10.63 8.24
CA ILE A 49 -1.04 10.22 7.20
C ILE A 49 -0.44 10.35 5.81
N LEU A 50 -0.45 9.23 5.10
CA LEU A 50 -0.40 9.16 3.64
C LEU A 50 -1.76 8.75 3.08
N PHE A 51 -2.10 9.28 1.91
CA PHE A 51 -3.34 8.93 1.21
C PHE A 51 -3.11 8.77 -0.28
N PRO A 52 -3.88 7.90 -0.95
CA PRO A 52 -3.85 7.83 -2.41
C PRO A 52 -4.51 9.09 -2.98
N CYS A 53 -3.95 9.60 -4.07
CA CYS A 53 -4.57 10.65 -4.88
C CYS A 53 -4.51 10.26 -6.37
N ALA A 54 -5.15 11.04 -7.24
CA ALA A 54 -5.12 10.79 -8.69
C ALA A 54 -3.67 10.71 -9.19
N GLY A 55 -3.23 9.52 -9.57
CA GLY A 55 -1.89 9.27 -10.10
C GLY A 55 -0.76 9.16 -9.07
N GLY A 56 -1.02 9.14 -7.75
CA GLY A 56 0.08 9.00 -6.79
C GLY A 56 -0.29 9.08 -5.30
N VAL A 57 0.56 9.75 -4.52
CA VAL A 57 0.52 9.75 -3.05
C VAL A 57 0.45 11.19 -2.53
N GLY A 58 -0.43 11.46 -1.57
CA GLY A 58 -0.48 12.73 -0.86
C GLY A 58 -0.25 12.63 0.64
N TRP A 59 0.09 13.77 1.22
CA TRP A 59 0.31 13.97 2.66
C TRP A 59 -0.07 15.39 3.07
N VAL A 60 -0.06 15.65 4.39
CA VAL A 60 -0.27 16.98 4.96
C VAL A 60 1.01 17.40 5.67
N ASP A 61 1.58 18.55 5.31
CA ASP A 61 2.73 19.11 6.01
C ASP A 61 2.32 19.91 7.26
N ALA A 62 3.27 20.17 8.14
CA ALA A 62 3.06 20.86 9.41
C ALA A 62 2.62 22.33 9.24
N ALA A 63 2.75 22.91 8.05
CA ALA A 63 2.24 24.24 7.73
C ALA A 63 0.76 24.21 7.29
N GLY A 64 0.15 23.02 7.22
CA GLY A 64 -1.23 22.86 6.79
C GLY A 64 -1.41 22.79 5.28
N LYS A 65 -0.36 22.44 4.53
CA LYS A 65 -0.44 22.25 3.08
C LYS A 65 -0.75 20.79 2.77
N ILE A 66 -1.75 20.57 1.93
CA ILE A 66 -2.02 19.28 1.31
C ILE A 66 -1.12 19.18 0.08
N VAL A 67 -0.18 18.24 0.13
CA VAL A 67 0.81 18.03 -0.93
C VAL A 67 0.52 16.70 -1.59
N THR A 68 0.60 16.65 -2.92
CA THR A 68 0.46 15.42 -3.71
C THR A 68 1.70 15.23 -4.58
N TRP A 69 2.20 14.00 -4.62
CA TRP A 69 3.21 13.54 -5.57
C TRP A 69 2.57 12.71 -6.67
N ASP A 70 2.73 13.14 -7.91
CA ASP A 70 2.25 12.47 -9.13
C ASP A 70 3.33 11.47 -9.59
N ALA A 71 3.00 10.19 -9.65
CA ALA A 71 3.94 9.12 -9.98
C ALA A 71 4.36 9.11 -11.45
N GLU A 72 3.49 9.59 -12.35
CA GLU A 72 3.78 9.66 -13.79
C GLU A 72 4.69 10.84 -14.09
N LYS A 73 4.36 12.01 -13.55
CA LYS A 73 5.14 13.25 -13.75
C LYS A 73 6.38 13.32 -12.87
N LYS A 74 6.44 12.51 -11.81
CA LYS A 74 7.49 12.52 -10.77
C LYS A 74 7.66 13.90 -10.12
N THR A 75 6.56 14.60 -9.90
CA THR A 75 6.56 15.95 -9.31
C THR A 75 5.64 16.00 -8.09
N ALA A 76 6.08 16.68 -7.04
CA ALA A 76 5.22 17.05 -5.93
C ALA A 76 4.70 18.48 -6.10
N ALA A 77 3.44 18.69 -5.75
CA ALA A 77 2.78 19.99 -5.80
C ALA A 77 1.85 20.19 -4.59
N VAL A 78 1.73 21.43 -4.13
CA VAL A 78 0.70 21.81 -3.17
C VAL A 78 -0.61 21.93 -3.92
N VAL A 79 -1.63 21.17 -3.51
CA VAL A 79 -2.96 21.21 -4.12
C VAL A 79 -3.94 22.06 -3.30
N PHE A 80 -3.66 22.25 -2.02
CA PHE A 80 -4.50 23.04 -1.12
C PHE A 80 -3.69 23.51 0.09
N GLU A 81 -4.00 24.70 0.60
CA GLU A 81 -3.37 25.29 1.79
C GLU A 81 -4.48 25.71 2.76
N LEU A 82 -4.38 25.25 4.00
CA LEU A 82 -5.36 25.58 5.03
C LEU A 82 -5.27 27.06 5.41
N SER A 83 -6.44 27.65 5.69
CA SER A 83 -6.56 29.03 6.15
C SER A 83 -6.28 29.19 7.65
N PHE A 84 -5.90 28.12 8.35
CA PHE A 84 -5.70 28.07 9.79
C PHE A 84 -4.63 27.04 10.19
N PRO A 85 -3.97 27.21 11.36
CA PRO A 85 -2.95 26.28 11.81
C PRO A 85 -3.55 24.94 12.22
N ILE A 86 -2.85 23.84 11.92
CA ILE A 86 -3.22 22.50 12.40
C ILE A 86 -2.73 22.35 13.85
N THR A 87 -3.65 22.36 14.81
CA THR A 87 -3.34 22.11 16.23
C THR A 87 -3.62 20.67 16.67
N VAL A 88 -4.44 19.94 15.91
CA VAL A 88 -4.72 18.51 16.10
C VAL A 88 -4.26 17.75 14.86
N PRO A 89 -3.52 16.63 14.99
CA PRO A 89 -3.15 15.81 13.84
C PRO A 89 -4.38 15.51 12.98
N PRO A 90 -4.31 15.73 11.66
CA PRO A 90 -5.43 15.40 10.79
C PRO A 90 -5.71 13.90 10.89
N PHE A 91 -6.96 13.51 10.68
CA PHE A 91 -7.29 12.11 10.48
C PHE A 91 -7.95 11.89 9.13
N ARG A 92 -7.82 10.67 8.61
CA ARG A 92 -8.37 10.26 7.33
C ARG A 92 -9.45 9.21 7.54
N GLN A 93 -10.55 9.34 6.81
CA GLN A 93 -11.53 8.27 6.68
C GLN A 93 -12.02 8.18 5.24
N GLY A 94 -11.74 7.04 4.59
CA GLY A 94 -12.02 6.86 3.17
C GLY A 94 -11.30 7.90 2.32
N ASP A 95 -12.08 8.69 1.59
CA ASP A 95 -11.60 9.76 0.71
C ASP A 95 -11.66 11.15 1.36
N PHE A 96 -11.85 11.23 2.68
CA PHE A 96 -11.92 12.50 3.41
C PHE A 96 -10.72 12.71 4.33
N LEU A 97 -10.18 13.92 4.31
CA LEU A 97 -9.30 14.44 5.36
C LEU A 97 -10.09 15.38 6.25
N VAL A 98 -9.88 15.25 7.55
CA VAL A 98 -10.54 16.10 8.54
C VAL A 98 -9.50 16.87 9.32
N PHE A 99 -9.66 18.18 9.32
CA PHE A 99 -8.80 19.15 10.00
C PHE A 99 -9.60 19.83 11.09
N LYS A 100 -8.99 19.98 12.27
CA LYS A 100 -9.57 20.71 13.38
C LYS A 100 -8.53 21.63 13.99
N ASP A 101 -8.88 22.89 14.13
CA ASP A 101 -8.20 23.79 15.04
C ASP A 101 -8.97 23.90 16.36
N GLN A 102 -8.36 23.45 17.45
CA GLN A 102 -8.95 23.55 18.79
C GLN A 102 -9.06 25.00 19.28
N ALA A 103 -8.14 25.88 18.89
CA ALA A 103 -8.11 27.24 19.42
C ALA A 103 -9.25 28.11 18.86
N SER A 104 -9.56 27.95 17.57
CA SER A 104 -10.63 28.69 16.89
C SER A 104 -11.93 27.90 16.71
N ASP A 105 -12.00 26.66 17.23
CA ASP A 105 -13.08 25.70 16.98
C ASP A 105 -13.48 25.63 15.50
N HIS A 106 -12.46 25.54 14.65
CA HIS A 106 -12.60 25.52 13.20
C HIS A 106 -12.45 24.09 12.71
N LEU A 107 -13.48 23.59 12.03
CA LEU A 107 -13.51 22.27 11.41
C LEU A 107 -13.57 22.40 9.89
N LEU A 108 -12.68 21.69 9.20
CA LEU A 108 -12.69 21.56 7.75
C LEU A 108 -12.62 20.08 7.34
N VAL A 109 -13.51 19.68 6.45
CA VAL A 109 -13.51 18.37 5.78
C VAL A 109 -13.16 18.58 4.32
N TYR A 110 -12.06 17.99 3.88
CA TYR A 110 -11.55 18.05 2.52
C TYR A 110 -11.79 16.73 1.80
N ASP A 111 -12.40 16.78 0.62
CA ASP A 111 -12.66 15.63 -0.24
C ASP A 111 -11.44 15.39 -1.15
N LEU A 112 -10.76 14.25 -0.96
CA LEU A 112 -9.57 13.85 -1.73
C LEU A 112 -9.90 13.39 -3.15
N ALA A 113 -11.12 12.91 -3.40
CA ALA A 113 -11.53 12.49 -4.74
C ALA A 113 -11.85 13.70 -5.62
N GLU A 114 -12.52 14.70 -5.05
CA GLU A 114 -12.91 15.93 -5.75
C GLU A 114 -11.89 17.08 -5.60
N LEU A 115 -10.89 16.90 -4.74
CA LEU A 115 -9.87 17.91 -4.39
C LEU A 115 -10.46 19.26 -3.98
N LYS A 116 -11.51 19.25 -3.16
CA LYS A 116 -12.20 20.46 -2.71
C LYS A 116 -12.68 20.36 -1.27
N VAL A 117 -12.92 21.52 -0.66
CA VAL A 117 -13.56 21.59 0.67
C VAL A 117 -15.00 21.11 0.55
N LYS A 118 -15.34 20.06 1.29
CA LYS A 118 -16.69 19.50 1.35
C LYS A 118 -17.54 20.18 2.42
N PHE A 119 -16.92 20.49 3.55
CA PHE A 119 -17.57 21.11 4.69
C PHE A 119 -16.57 21.97 5.46
N GLU A 120 -17.01 23.15 5.88
CA GLU A 120 -16.26 24.05 6.75
C GLU A 120 -17.23 24.65 7.76
N SER A 121 -16.85 24.66 9.03
CA SER A 121 -17.68 25.24 10.07
C SER A 121 -16.84 25.78 11.22
N ARG A 122 -17.35 26.85 11.85
CA ARG A 122 -16.73 27.53 12.98
C ARG A 122 -17.71 27.55 14.14
N ASN A 123 -17.19 27.41 15.36
CA ASN A 123 -17.98 27.42 16.59
C ASN A 123 -19.07 26.33 16.60
N MET A 124 -18.79 25.15 16.06
CA MET A 124 -19.73 24.02 16.17
C MET A 124 -19.83 23.49 17.61
N GLY A 125 -18.90 23.85 18.48
CA GLY A 125 -18.74 23.25 19.81
C GLY A 125 -18.36 21.77 19.72
N VAL A 126 -17.77 21.34 18.59
CA VAL A 126 -17.46 19.93 18.37
C VAL A 126 -16.35 19.55 19.34
N GLY A 127 -16.65 18.71 20.33
CA GLY A 127 -15.64 18.24 21.28
C GLY A 127 -14.64 17.34 20.59
N LYS A 128 -15.12 16.19 20.10
CA LYS A 128 -14.30 15.18 19.45
C LYS A 128 -14.98 14.69 18.17
N ILE A 129 -14.29 14.78 17.04
CA ILE A 129 -14.77 14.20 15.79
C ILE A 129 -14.50 12.70 15.85
N LEU A 130 -15.51 11.91 15.52
CA LEU A 130 -15.46 10.46 15.63
C LEU A 130 -15.33 9.80 14.26
N ALA A 131 -16.06 10.31 13.26
CA ALA A 131 -16.04 9.77 11.90
C ALA A 131 -16.62 10.75 10.89
N VAL A 132 -16.30 10.55 9.61
CA VAL A 132 -16.84 11.30 8.48
C VAL A 132 -17.18 10.36 7.31
N ASP A 133 -18.23 10.69 6.57
CA ASP A 133 -18.64 10.01 5.34
C ASP A 133 -19.15 11.03 4.30
N ARG A 134 -19.51 10.53 3.11
CA ARG A 134 -19.95 11.32 1.95
C ARG A 134 -21.10 12.28 2.25
N ASP A 135 -21.99 11.92 3.17
CA ASP A 135 -23.22 12.65 3.49
C ASP A 135 -23.29 13.16 4.94
N CYS A 136 -22.37 12.78 5.82
CA CYS A 136 -22.46 13.16 7.24
C CYS A 136 -21.13 13.24 8.02
N LEU A 137 -21.21 13.94 9.16
CA LEU A 137 -20.22 13.98 10.23
C LEU A 137 -20.78 13.30 11.47
N VAL A 138 -19.96 12.48 12.13
CA VAL A 138 -20.24 11.92 13.45
C VAL A 138 -19.26 12.49 14.46
N TYR A 139 -19.77 13.08 15.54
CA TYR A 139 -18.94 13.75 16.54
C TYR A 139 -19.56 13.70 17.94
N LEU A 140 -18.81 14.11 18.95
CA LEU A 140 -19.29 14.33 20.31
C LEU A 140 -19.57 15.82 20.54
N ASP A 141 -20.82 16.12 20.87
CA ASP A 141 -21.31 17.41 21.39
C ASP A 141 -21.32 17.29 22.92
N GLY A 142 -20.24 17.76 23.56
CA GLY A 142 -19.93 17.40 24.95
C GLY A 142 -19.67 15.88 25.09
N GLU A 143 -20.54 15.20 25.85
CA GLU A 143 -20.49 13.73 26.04
C GLU A 143 -21.54 12.99 25.19
N HIS A 144 -22.32 13.72 24.40
CA HIS A 144 -23.42 13.19 23.61
C HIS A 144 -23.00 12.97 22.17
N LEU A 145 -23.42 11.85 21.60
CA LEU A 145 -23.22 11.57 20.19
C LEU A 145 -24.12 12.46 19.34
N ALA A 146 -23.53 13.11 18.34
CA ALA A 146 -24.23 13.92 17.36
C ALA A 146 -23.87 13.48 15.94
N ILE A 147 -24.87 13.55 15.05
CA ILE A 147 -24.73 13.29 13.61
C ILE A 147 -25.26 14.50 12.86
N HIS A 148 -24.41 15.07 12.00
CA HIS A 148 -24.75 16.20 11.15
C HIS A 148 -24.69 15.79 9.68
N PHE A 149 -25.80 15.94 8.95
CA PHE A 149 -25.89 15.64 7.53
C PHE A 149 -25.67 16.90 6.69
N TRP A 150 -24.85 16.82 5.65
CA TRP A 150 -24.50 17.97 4.81
C TRP A 150 -25.72 18.56 4.08
N GLU A 151 -26.60 17.70 3.58
CA GLU A 151 -27.79 18.08 2.81
C GLU A 151 -29.00 18.46 3.70
N ASN A 152 -28.93 18.17 5.00
CA ASN A 152 -29.97 18.51 5.97
C ASN A 152 -29.37 19.26 7.17
N PRO A 153 -28.90 20.50 6.97
CA PRO A 153 -28.19 21.25 8.01
C PRO A 153 -29.06 21.58 9.23
N ALA A 154 -30.40 21.54 9.10
CA ALA A 154 -31.32 21.76 10.22
C ALA A 154 -31.49 20.52 11.13
N GLY A 155 -31.10 19.32 10.69
CA GLY A 155 -31.26 18.07 11.41
C GLY A 155 -29.95 17.59 12.04
N ILE A 156 -29.52 18.19 13.15
CA ILE A 156 -28.50 17.55 14.01
C ILE A 156 -29.21 16.50 14.85
N PHE A 157 -28.92 15.23 14.60
CA PHE A 157 -29.46 14.12 15.39
C PHE A 157 -28.56 13.92 16.60
N ARG A 158 -29.13 14.06 17.80
CA ARG A 158 -28.41 13.89 19.06
C ARG A 158 -28.94 12.69 19.83
N MET A 159 -28.03 11.89 20.35
CA MET A 159 -28.37 10.85 21.31
C MET A 159 -28.33 11.43 22.72
N THR A 160 -29.34 11.15 23.53
CA THR A 160 -29.42 11.61 24.92
C THR A 160 -28.46 10.85 25.84
N GLU A 161 -28.09 9.62 25.49
CA GLU A 161 -27.13 8.84 26.24
C GLU A 161 -25.69 9.33 26.02
N ARG A 162 -24.88 9.27 27.09
CA ARG A 162 -23.45 9.57 27.03
C ARG A 162 -22.72 8.44 26.34
N ILE A 163 -21.76 8.78 25.48
CA ILE A 163 -20.87 7.79 24.84
C ILE A 163 -19.49 7.84 25.48
N GLU A 164 -19.07 6.69 26.00
CA GLU A 164 -17.70 6.44 26.44
C GLU A 164 -17.07 5.32 25.60
N ASN A 165 -15.74 5.30 25.56
CA ASN A 165 -14.97 4.21 24.95
C ASN A 165 -15.35 3.93 23.49
N PHE A 166 -15.50 4.99 22.70
CA PHE A 166 -15.70 4.90 21.25
C PHE A 166 -14.48 4.29 20.56
N PHE A 167 -14.73 3.38 19.61
CA PHE A 167 -13.68 2.82 18.75
C PHE A 167 -13.73 3.36 17.32
N ASN A 168 -14.82 3.12 16.59
CA ASN A 168 -14.95 3.55 15.19
C ASN A 168 -16.42 3.55 14.73
N CYS A 169 -16.64 4.10 13.54
CA CYS A 169 -17.91 3.98 12.82
C CYS A 169 -17.77 3.10 11.57
N TYR A 170 -18.88 2.51 11.14
CA TYR A 170 -19.06 1.95 9.81
C TYR A 170 -20.27 2.61 9.15
N PHE A 171 -20.10 3.03 7.91
CA PHE A 171 -21.14 3.71 7.15
C PHE A 171 -21.74 2.80 6.08
N SER A 172 -23.06 2.81 5.99
CA SER A 172 -23.81 2.19 4.90
C SER A 172 -24.81 3.20 4.32
N PRO A 173 -25.43 2.91 3.16
CA PRO A 173 -26.49 3.76 2.63
C PRO A 173 -27.71 3.89 3.55
N GLU A 174 -28.00 2.88 4.37
CA GLU A 174 -29.24 2.83 5.18
C GLU A 174 -29.01 3.19 6.65
N TYR A 175 -27.83 2.91 7.18
CA TYR A 175 -27.51 3.08 8.59
C TYR A 175 -26.04 3.42 8.85
N ILE A 176 -25.77 3.95 10.04
CA ILE A 176 -24.43 4.18 10.59
C ILE A 176 -24.28 3.29 11.83
N LEU A 177 -23.26 2.44 11.83
CA LEU A 177 -22.86 1.68 13.01
C LEU A 177 -21.84 2.48 13.79
N ILE A 178 -22.10 2.74 15.07
CA ILE A 178 -21.19 3.41 16.00
C ILE A 178 -20.81 2.40 17.07
N PHE A 179 -19.52 2.07 17.12
CA PHE A 179 -19.02 0.98 17.94
C PHE A 179 -18.34 1.49 19.20
N THR A 180 -18.78 1.00 20.35
CA THR A 180 -18.19 1.28 21.65
C THR A 180 -17.76 -0.01 22.34
N ARG A 181 -17.19 0.11 23.53
CA ARG A 181 -16.77 -1.04 24.35
C ARG A 181 -17.87 -2.04 24.63
N ASP A 182 -19.07 -1.58 24.98
CA ASP A 182 -20.11 -2.50 25.47
C ASP A 182 -21.33 -2.54 24.56
N ARG A 183 -21.43 -1.62 23.61
CA ARG A 183 -22.65 -1.39 22.82
C ARG A 183 -22.31 -1.16 21.34
N LEU A 184 -23.24 -1.60 20.50
CA LEU A 184 -23.33 -1.22 19.09
C LEU A 184 -24.55 -0.31 18.95
N PHE A 185 -24.33 0.95 18.59
CA PHE A 185 -25.39 1.86 18.21
C PHE A 185 -25.58 1.79 16.69
N THR A 186 -26.82 1.70 16.25
CA THR A 186 -27.23 1.71 14.84
C THR A 186 -28.12 2.93 14.62
N PHE A 187 -27.61 3.92 13.91
CA PHE A 187 -28.40 5.06 13.49
C PHE A 187 -29.05 4.75 12.14
N ILE A 188 -30.37 4.75 12.07
CA ILE A 188 -31.13 4.49 10.84
C ILE A 188 -31.35 5.82 10.11
N LYS A 189 -30.71 5.99 8.96
CA LYS A 189 -30.71 7.27 8.23
C LYS A 189 -32.12 7.69 7.79
N LYS A 190 -32.98 6.74 7.44
CA LYS A 190 -34.33 7.00 6.91
C LYS A 190 -35.25 7.74 7.90
N ASN A 191 -35.18 7.42 9.19
CA ASN A 191 -36.07 7.98 10.21
C ASN A 191 -35.31 8.75 11.30
N GLY A 192 -33.98 8.76 11.28
CA GLY A 192 -33.17 9.47 12.25
C GLY A 192 -33.15 8.82 13.64
N GLU A 193 -33.45 7.52 13.73
CA GLU A 193 -33.55 6.82 15.01
C GLU A 193 -32.26 6.09 15.39
N PHE A 194 -31.93 6.12 16.68
CA PHE A 194 -30.88 5.29 17.26
C PHE A 194 -31.46 3.99 17.82
N GLN A 195 -30.91 2.86 17.40
CA GLN A 195 -31.10 1.58 18.05
C GLN A 195 -29.82 1.15 18.74
N GLN A 196 -29.95 0.49 19.89
CA GLN A 196 -28.80 -0.02 20.62
C GLN A 196 -28.87 -1.53 20.75
N THR A 197 -27.73 -2.18 20.56
CA THR A 197 -27.56 -3.62 20.82
C THR A 197 -26.37 -3.82 21.75
N PRO A 198 -26.55 -4.49 22.91
CA PRO A 198 -25.42 -4.84 23.78
C PRO A 198 -24.50 -5.84 23.08
N LEU A 199 -23.19 -5.68 23.26
CA LEU A 199 -22.21 -6.63 22.74
C LEU A 199 -22.16 -7.89 23.62
N PRO A 200 -21.99 -9.08 23.03
CA PRO A 200 -21.91 -10.33 23.79
C PRO A 200 -20.69 -10.39 24.71
N VAL A 201 -19.62 -9.66 24.36
CA VAL A 201 -18.43 -9.44 25.18
C VAL A 201 -17.89 -8.03 24.91
N PRO A 202 -17.32 -7.33 25.92
CA PRO A 202 -16.80 -6.00 25.73
C PRO A 202 -15.64 -5.94 24.74
N ALA A 203 -15.71 -5.04 23.77
CA ALA A 203 -14.70 -4.79 22.75
C ALA A 203 -13.40 -4.20 23.32
N ALA A 204 -12.32 -4.45 22.62
CA ALA A 204 -10.98 -3.89 22.85
C ALA A 204 -10.32 -3.38 21.56
N SER A 205 -10.96 -3.57 20.40
CA SER A 205 -10.54 -3.01 19.12
C SER A 205 -11.70 -2.33 18.42
N ALA A 206 -11.40 -1.54 17.39
CA ALA A 206 -12.35 -1.19 16.34
C ALA A 206 -13.00 -2.42 15.70
N LEU A 207 -14.24 -2.27 15.24
CA LEU A 207 -14.95 -3.29 14.47
C LEU A 207 -14.53 -3.28 13.02
N PHE A 208 -14.61 -4.44 12.38
CA PHE A 208 -14.63 -4.57 10.92
C PHE A 208 -15.94 -5.20 10.48
N CYS A 209 -16.56 -4.64 9.44
CA CYS A 209 -17.86 -5.05 8.93
C CYS A 209 -17.68 -5.80 7.58
N ASP A 210 -18.20 -7.02 7.48
CA ASP A 210 -18.25 -7.85 6.26
C ASP A 210 -19.72 -8.23 6.01
N GLY A 211 -20.45 -7.31 5.38
CA GLY A 211 -21.89 -7.41 5.17
C GLY A 211 -22.65 -7.49 6.51
N GLU A 212 -23.43 -8.55 6.69
CA GLU A 212 -24.28 -8.76 7.88
C GLU A 212 -23.51 -9.21 9.14
N ASN A 213 -22.18 -9.16 9.13
CA ASN A 213 -21.36 -9.61 10.25
C ASN A 213 -20.32 -8.57 10.60
N ILE A 214 -20.11 -8.37 11.90
CA ILE A 214 -19.00 -7.60 12.42
C ILE A 214 -17.99 -8.52 13.11
N TYR A 215 -16.72 -8.12 13.04
CA TYR A 215 -15.59 -8.78 13.68
C TYR A 215 -14.86 -7.78 14.56
N TYR A 216 -14.51 -8.20 15.78
CA TYR A 216 -13.77 -7.35 16.70
C TYR A 216 -12.98 -8.17 17.73
N GLY A 217 -11.93 -7.55 18.28
CA GLY A 217 -11.22 -8.06 19.44
C GLY A 217 -11.94 -7.71 20.73
N SER A 218 -12.10 -8.66 21.65
CA SER A 218 -12.67 -8.40 22.98
C SER A 218 -11.58 -8.16 24.02
N SER A 219 -11.91 -7.42 25.08
CA SER A 219 -11.10 -7.29 26.31
C SER A 219 -10.77 -8.63 26.98
N GLN A 220 -11.54 -9.68 26.70
CA GLN A 220 -11.31 -11.06 27.17
C GLN A 220 -10.35 -11.88 26.28
N ARG A 221 -9.54 -11.22 25.42
CA ARG A 221 -8.61 -11.88 24.49
C ARG A 221 -9.32 -12.85 23.54
N GLN A 222 -10.39 -12.40 22.92
CA GLN A 222 -11.16 -13.18 21.95
C GLN A 222 -11.27 -12.39 20.64
N LEU A 223 -11.20 -13.08 19.50
CA LEU A 223 -11.74 -12.57 18.24
C LEU A 223 -13.19 -13.01 18.16
N VAL A 224 -14.09 -12.06 17.94
CA VAL A 224 -15.55 -12.27 17.98
C VAL A 224 -16.12 -12.05 16.60
N LYS A 225 -17.06 -12.90 16.20
CA LYS A 225 -17.96 -12.65 15.07
C LYS A 225 -19.39 -12.49 15.58
N PHE A 226 -20.01 -11.36 15.28
CA PHE A 226 -21.38 -11.03 15.67
C PHE A 226 -22.23 -10.78 14.42
N SER A 227 -23.44 -11.34 14.36
CA SER A 227 -24.37 -11.13 13.26
C SER A 227 -25.25 -9.92 13.54
N LEU A 228 -25.26 -8.96 12.61
CA LEU A 228 -26.11 -7.77 12.66
C LEU A 228 -27.59 -8.14 12.48
N THR A 229 -27.91 -8.98 11.49
CA THR A 229 -29.29 -9.43 11.21
C THR A 229 -29.88 -10.21 12.38
N GLN A 230 -29.13 -11.17 12.92
CA GLN A 230 -29.61 -12.06 13.99
C GLN A 230 -29.39 -11.47 15.38
N LYS A 231 -28.71 -10.32 15.48
CA LYS A 231 -28.30 -9.64 16.72
C LYS A 231 -27.71 -10.61 17.77
N ARG A 232 -26.88 -11.57 17.31
CA ARG A 232 -26.31 -12.60 18.19
C ARG A 232 -24.85 -12.94 17.85
N LEU A 233 -24.16 -13.46 18.86
CA LEU A 233 -22.84 -14.07 18.71
C LEU A 233 -22.92 -15.25 17.73
N VAL A 234 -22.08 -15.24 16.70
CA VAL A 234 -21.94 -16.36 15.75
C VAL A 234 -20.86 -17.31 16.24
N TRP A 235 -19.68 -16.79 16.53
CA TRP A 235 -18.58 -17.53 17.15
C TRP A 235 -17.61 -16.59 17.86
N LYS A 236 -16.79 -17.16 18.75
CA LYS A 236 -15.64 -16.49 19.37
C LYS A 236 -14.44 -17.44 19.39
N MET A 237 -13.24 -16.89 19.20
CA MET A 237 -11.98 -17.63 19.20
C MET A 237 -11.02 -17.01 20.21
N ARG A 238 -10.43 -17.83 21.10
CA ARG A 238 -9.45 -17.34 22.09
C ARG A 238 -8.14 -16.95 21.39
N LEU A 239 -7.57 -15.83 21.81
CA LEU A 239 -6.29 -15.29 21.36
C LEU A 239 -5.25 -15.38 22.48
N GLY A 240 -3.95 -15.34 22.11
CA GLY A 240 -2.86 -15.29 23.08
C GLY A 240 -2.87 -13.99 23.89
N ARG A 241 -3.08 -12.86 23.21
CA ARG A 241 -3.20 -11.51 23.78
C ARG A 241 -4.46 -10.79 23.30
N ILE A 242 -4.70 -9.61 23.88
CA ILE A 242 -5.78 -8.71 23.45
C ILE A 242 -5.49 -8.30 22.00
N LEU A 243 -6.54 -8.26 21.18
CA LEU A 243 -6.53 -7.66 19.86
C LEU A 243 -7.02 -6.23 20.01
N GLU A 244 -6.09 -5.28 19.98
CA GLU A 244 -6.37 -3.83 20.04
C GLU A 244 -6.53 -3.25 18.63
N ARG A 245 -5.79 -3.81 17.66
CA ARG A 245 -5.85 -3.44 16.25
C ARG A 245 -7.12 -3.96 15.60
N GLN A 246 -7.65 -3.19 14.65
CA GLN A 246 -8.84 -3.58 13.90
C GLN A 246 -8.57 -4.89 13.12
N PRO A 247 -9.41 -5.93 13.24
CA PRO A 247 -9.36 -7.05 12.30
C PRO A 247 -9.79 -6.58 10.92
N PHE A 248 -9.45 -7.29 9.84
CA PHE A 248 -9.93 -6.93 8.50
C PHE A 248 -10.01 -8.15 7.59
N ALA A 249 -10.80 -8.06 6.51
CA ALA A 249 -10.85 -9.13 5.51
C ALA A 249 -9.66 -9.03 4.56
N PHE A 250 -8.99 -10.15 4.32
CA PHE A 250 -7.94 -10.27 3.33
C PHE A 250 -7.82 -11.71 2.82
N ALA A 251 -7.64 -11.89 1.52
CA ALA A 251 -7.55 -13.22 0.88
C ALA A 251 -8.68 -14.19 1.28
N GLY A 252 -9.92 -13.69 1.36
CA GLY A 252 -11.11 -14.48 1.73
C GLY A 252 -11.16 -14.96 3.19
N CYS A 253 -10.28 -14.43 4.04
CA CYS A 253 -10.20 -14.72 5.46
C CYS A 253 -10.27 -13.43 6.28
N ILE A 254 -10.42 -13.56 7.61
CA ILE A 254 -10.24 -12.46 8.56
C ILE A 254 -8.81 -12.52 9.07
N VAL A 255 -8.10 -11.41 8.95
CA VAL A 255 -6.76 -11.23 9.50
C VAL A 255 -6.89 -10.53 10.85
N ALA A 256 -6.18 -11.05 11.84
CA ALA A 256 -6.10 -10.47 13.17
C ALA A 256 -4.64 -10.41 13.63
N ASN A 257 -4.25 -9.31 14.27
CA ASN A 257 -2.93 -9.13 14.85
C ASN A 257 -3.03 -8.75 16.34
N PRO A 258 -3.15 -9.76 17.24
CA PRO A 258 -3.09 -9.51 18.67
C PRO A 258 -1.75 -8.91 19.11
N ALA A 259 -1.72 -8.31 20.30
CA ALA A 259 -0.55 -7.62 20.85
C ALA A 259 0.66 -8.53 21.16
N ASP A 260 0.60 -9.83 20.86
CA ASP A 260 1.75 -10.76 20.94
C ASP A 260 2.58 -10.79 19.64
N ASN A 261 2.35 -9.87 18.71
CA ASN A 261 3.06 -9.75 17.44
C ASN A 261 2.90 -10.98 16.52
N ASN A 262 1.81 -11.75 16.68
CA ASN A 262 1.43 -12.78 15.73
C ASN A 262 0.41 -12.24 14.72
N VAL A 263 0.54 -12.62 13.46
CA VAL A 263 -0.49 -12.43 12.44
C VAL A 263 -1.27 -13.75 12.33
N LEU A 264 -2.58 -13.68 12.47
CA LEU A 264 -3.49 -14.82 12.39
C LEU A 264 -4.36 -14.68 11.14
N GLN A 265 -4.46 -15.75 10.36
CA GLN A 265 -5.46 -15.87 9.30
C GLN A 265 -6.58 -16.80 9.77
N VAL A 266 -7.78 -16.26 9.93
CA VAL A 266 -8.95 -16.96 10.47
C VAL A 266 -10.01 -17.08 9.38
N ASN A 267 -10.52 -18.28 9.15
CA ASN A 267 -11.62 -18.46 8.20
C ASN A 267 -12.93 -17.83 8.74
N ARG A 268 -13.93 -17.63 7.88
CA ARG A 268 -15.24 -17.08 8.28
C ARG A 268 -16.02 -17.93 9.30
N ARG A 269 -15.60 -19.18 9.56
CA ARG A 269 -16.15 -20.10 10.56
C ARG A 269 -15.42 -20.05 11.91
N GLY A 270 -14.38 -19.21 12.05
CA GLY A 270 -13.66 -19.00 13.31
C GLY A 270 -12.49 -19.97 13.56
N SER A 271 -12.03 -20.70 12.54
CA SER A 271 -10.84 -21.56 12.67
C SER A 271 -9.59 -20.89 12.09
N VAL A 272 -8.46 -21.01 12.79
CA VAL A 272 -7.15 -20.57 12.29
C VAL A 272 -6.74 -21.43 11.10
N ARG A 273 -6.44 -20.79 9.97
CA ARG A 273 -5.88 -21.42 8.78
C ARG A 273 -4.36 -21.39 8.77
N TRP A 274 -3.80 -20.30 9.28
CA TRP A 274 -2.37 -20.04 9.26
C TRP A 274 -2.03 -18.94 10.29
N TRP A 275 -0.77 -18.92 10.74
CA TRP A 275 -0.25 -17.88 11.60
C TRP A 275 1.24 -17.63 11.36
N LEU A 276 1.72 -16.45 11.76
CA LEU A 276 3.13 -16.06 11.70
C LEU A 276 3.52 -15.18 12.88
N ALA A 277 4.62 -15.51 13.54
CA ALA A 277 5.27 -14.62 14.49
C ALA A 277 6.14 -13.59 13.75
N LEU A 278 5.89 -12.30 13.99
CA LEU A 278 6.65 -11.21 13.35
C LEU A 278 8.03 -11.01 13.95
N GLN A 279 8.31 -11.56 15.15
CA GLN A 279 9.60 -11.47 15.87
C GLN A 279 10.03 -10.05 16.27
N SER A 280 9.21 -9.05 15.99
CA SER A 280 9.36 -7.67 16.45
C SER A 280 7.98 -7.01 16.52
N THR A 281 7.88 -5.92 17.29
CA THR A 281 6.64 -5.16 17.41
C THR A 281 6.37 -4.38 16.14
N MET A 282 5.13 -4.41 15.67
CA MET A 282 4.72 -3.59 14.54
C MET A 282 4.70 -2.12 14.93
N ARG A 283 5.25 -1.28 14.07
CA ARG A 283 5.23 0.18 14.24
C ARG A 283 3.89 0.78 13.87
N PHE A 284 3.24 0.20 12.85
CA PHE A 284 1.95 0.63 12.30
C PHE A 284 1.04 -0.58 12.14
N ASP A 285 -0.22 -0.35 11.76
CA ASP A 285 -1.13 -1.44 11.41
C ASP A 285 -0.68 -2.18 10.14
N LEU A 286 -1.17 -3.42 9.97
CA LEU A 286 -0.90 -4.21 8.78
C LEU A 286 -1.50 -3.51 7.55
N VAL A 287 -0.71 -3.40 6.49
CA VAL A 287 -1.18 -2.78 5.24
C VAL A 287 -1.57 -3.86 4.25
N PRO A 288 -2.86 -3.96 3.87
CA PRO A 288 -3.27 -4.80 2.76
C PRO A 288 -2.74 -4.23 1.44
N MET A 289 -1.99 -5.05 0.70
CA MET A 289 -1.64 -4.84 -0.72
C MET A 289 -2.55 -5.72 -1.59
N ASN A 290 -2.33 -5.84 -2.91
CA ASN A 290 -3.23 -6.66 -3.73
C ASN A 290 -3.11 -8.16 -3.38
N ASP A 291 -1.88 -8.67 -3.36
CA ASP A 291 -1.58 -10.09 -3.14
C ASP A 291 -0.87 -10.36 -1.80
N ASN A 292 -0.41 -9.31 -1.12
CA ASN A 292 0.42 -9.40 0.08
C ASN A 292 -0.11 -8.56 1.24
N LEU A 293 0.34 -8.86 2.45
CA LEU A 293 0.28 -7.94 3.59
C LEU A 293 1.67 -7.37 3.86
N ALA A 294 1.79 -6.08 4.09
CA ALA A 294 3.02 -5.49 4.60
C ALA A 294 2.93 -5.25 6.12
N ALA A 295 3.93 -5.74 6.85
CA ALA A 295 4.13 -5.46 8.27
C ALA A 295 5.42 -4.67 8.45
N VAL A 296 5.32 -3.42 8.88
CA VAL A 296 6.46 -2.56 9.18
C VAL A 296 6.80 -2.66 10.67
N LEU A 297 8.01 -3.09 10.97
CA LEU A 297 8.45 -3.45 12.32
C LEU A 297 9.39 -2.39 12.91
N LEU A 298 9.47 -2.33 14.25
CA LEU A 298 10.36 -1.39 14.96
C LEU A 298 11.85 -1.67 14.72
N ASN A 299 12.23 -2.88 14.30
CA ASN A 299 13.61 -3.25 13.96
C ASN A 299 14.02 -2.86 12.52
N HIS A 300 13.29 -1.96 11.87
CA HIS A 300 13.48 -1.52 10.47
C HIS A 300 13.19 -2.58 9.40
N GLU A 301 12.67 -3.75 9.77
CA GLU A 301 12.23 -4.74 8.79
C GLU A 301 10.81 -4.42 8.30
N ILE A 302 10.60 -4.66 7.01
CA ILE A 302 9.31 -4.72 6.35
C ILE A 302 9.12 -6.17 5.93
N LYS A 303 8.13 -6.85 6.51
CA LYS A 303 7.76 -8.21 6.13
C LYS A 303 6.58 -8.14 5.16
N PHE A 304 6.79 -8.63 3.95
CA PHE A 304 5.75 -8.84 2.96
C PHE A 304 5.29 -10.29 3.03
N ILE A 305 4.02 -10.49 3.36
CA ILE A 305 3.43 -11.78 3.69
C ILE A 305 2.44 -12.15 2.58
N ASP A 306 2.81 -13.14 1.79
CA ASP A 306 1.94 -13.79 0.82
C ASP A 306 1.13 -14.88 1.54
N LEU A 307 -0.15 -14.60 1.81
CA LEU A 307 -1.00 -15.55 2.51
C LEU A 307 -1.43 -16.75 1.66
N PHE A 308 -1.37 -16.66 0.33
CA PHE A 308 -1.76 -17.75 -0.56
C PHE A 308 -0.65 -18.80 -0.63
N HIS A 309 0.58 -18.35 -0.85
CA HIS A 309 1.76 -19.21 -0.94
C HIS A 309 2.46 -19.42 0.40
N LYS A 310 1.99 -18.75 1.47
CA LYS A 310 2.58 -18.78 2.82
C LYS A 310 4.06 -18.39 2.81
N LYS A 311 4.43 -17.46 1.93
CA LYS A 311 5.79 -16.97 1.76
C LYS A 311 5.94 -15.63 2.48
N VAL A 312 7.07 -15.44 3.14
CA VAL A 312 7.42 -14.17 3.76
C VAL A 312 8.70 -13.66 3.12
N THR A 313 8.62 -12.47 2.53
CA THR A 313 9.78 -11.74 2.04
C THR A 313 10.14 -10.67 3.05
N VAL A 314 11.38 -10.65 3.52
CA VAL A 314 11.88 -9.66 4.48
C VAL A 314 12.71 -8.62 3.73
N PHE A 315 12.41 -7.35 3.96
CA PHE A 315 13.15 -6.22 3.43
C PHE A 315 13.64 -5.34 4.57
N LYS A 316 14.89 -4.90 4.55
CA LYS A 316 15.45 -4.00 5.57
C LYS A 316 15.41 -2.56 5.05
N SER A 317 14.56 -1.72 5.66
CA SER A 317 14.45 -0.31 5.31
C SER A 317 15.73 0.45 5.66
N ARG A 318 16.06 1.47 4.86
CA ARG A 318 17.18 2.40 5.12
C ARG A 318 16.96 3.29 6.35
N GLY A 319 15.73 3.40 6.86
CA GLY A 319 15.38 4.24 7.99
C GLY A 319 14.07 3.86 8.66
N ASN A 320 13.74 4.54 9.76
CA ASN A 320 12.48 4.39 10.46
C ASN A 320 11.39 5.25 9.82
N PRO A 321 10.28 4.67 9.33
CA PRO A 321 9.19 5.47 8.79
C PRO A 321 8.54 6.36 9.85
N VAL A 322 8.24 7.60 9.48
CA VAL A 322 7.52 8.57 10.33
C VAL A 322 6.04 8.68 9.98
N SER A 323 5.61 8.06 8.88
CA SER A 323 4.22 7.98 8.47
C SER A 323 3.71 6.54 8.46
N ASN A 324 2.40 6.38 8.60
CA ASN A 324 1.69 5.15 8.26
C ASN A 324 2.02 4.78 6.79
N PRO A 325 2.44 3.53 6.55
CA PRO A 325 2.71 3.06 5.20
C PRO A 325 1.41 2.98 4.38
N LEU A 326 1.51 3.34 3.11
CA LEU A 326 0.42 3.31 2.14
C LEU A 326 0.75 2.32 1.03
N ALA A 327 -0.10 1.32 0.84
CA ALA A 327 -0.06 0.49 -0.36
C ALA A 327 -0.75 1.22 -1.51
N LEU A 328 -0.05 1.38 -2.64
CA LEU A 328 -0.60 1.93 -3.86
C LEU A 328 -0.07 1.14 -5.05
N GLY A 329 -0.98 0.47 -5.78
CA GLY A 329 -0.59 -0.48 -6.80
C GLY A 329 0.25 -1.60 -6.20
N HIS A 330 1.44 -1.83 -6.77
CA HIS A 330 2.37 -2.88 -6.36
C HIS A 330 3.46 -2.43 -5.39
N ASP A 331 3.34 -1.20 -4.88
CA ASP A 331 4.39 -0.57 -4.11
C ASP A 331 3.87 -0.14 -2.73
N LEU A 332 4.80 -0.12 -1.77
CA LEU A 332 4.60 0.40 -0.44
C LEU A 332 5.28 1.75 -0.31
N TYR A 333 4.52 2.78 0.04
CA TYR A 333 5.00 4.13 0.23
C TYR A 333 5.04 4.49 1.71
N PHE A 334 6.07 5.23 2.14
CA PHE A 334 6.16 5.77 3.49
C PHE A 334 7.13 6.95 3.53
N MET A 335 7.02 7.81 4.55
CA MET A 335 7.92 8.94 4.73
C MET A 335 9.06 8.59 5.69
N LEU A 336 10.27 9.05 5.39
CA LEU A 336 11.39 9.15 6.32
C LEU A 336 11.65 10.62 6.66
N GLN A 337 12.07 10.91 7.89
CA GLN A 337 12.51 12.24 8.29
C GLN A 337 14.05 12.27 8.36
N GLU A 338 14.68 13.20 7.65
CA GLU A 338 16.11 13.48 7.70
C GLU A 338 16.35 14.97 7.95
N GLY A 339 16.63 15.33 9.21
CA GLY A 339 16.75 16.74 9.62
C GLY A 339 15.45 17.49 9.39
N LYS A 340 15.48 18.57 8.60
CA LYS A 340 14.30 19.38 8.24
C LYS A 340 13.59 18.89 6.97
N ASN A 341 14.03 17.78 6.38
CA ASN A 341 13.45 17.27 5.14
C ASN A 341 12.70 15.98 5.40
N CYS A 342 11.51 15.88 4.80
CA CYS A 342 10.76 14.64 4.67
C CYS A 342 11.07 14.00 3.31
N LYS A 343 11.30 12.69 3.29
CA LYS A 343 11.60 11.94 2.07
C LYS A 343 10.55 10.87 1.84
N LEU A 344 9.79 10.99 0.76
CA LEU A 344 8.87 9.94 0.33
C LEU A 344 9.67 8.78 -0.23
N GLN A 345 9.55 7.63 0.41
CA GLN A 345 10.17 6.37 0.00
C GLN A 345 9.13 5.49 -0.66
N ARG A 346 9.59 4.73 -1.64
CA ARG A 346 8.84 3.67 -2.32
C ARG A 346 9.62 2.37 -2.16
N VAL A 347 8.94 1.31 -1.70
CA VAL A 347 9.48 -0.06 -1.68
C VAL A 347 8.62 -0.94 -2.58
N GLY A 348 9.26 -1.65 -3.49
CA GLY A 348 8.58 -2.57 -4.39
C GLY A 348 9.54 -3.42 -5.20
N ASN A 349 9.00 -4.13 -6.19
CA ASN A 349 9.79 -4.98 -7.09
C ASN A 349 10.84 -4.17 -7.86
N HIS A 350 12.08 -4.66 -7.85
CA HIS A 350 13.10 -4.17 -8.76
C HIS A 350 12.85 -4.74 -10.16
N TYR A 351 12.47 -3.87 -11.08
CA TYR A 351 12.38 -4.18 -12.50
C TYR A 351 13.63 -3.65 -13.18
N GLY A 352 14.40 -4.50 -13.85
CA GLY A 352 15.69 -4.05 -14.38
C GLY A 352 16.44 -5.10 -15.18
N ILE A 353 17.66 -4.70 -15.54
CA ILE A 353 18.65 -5.53 -16.20
C ILE A 353 19.96 -5.34 -15.44
N GLU A 354 20.58 -6.44 -15.08
CA GLU A 354 21.94 -6.46 -14.56
C GLU A 354 22.88 -6.94 -15.66
N VAL A 355 24.01 -6.25 -15.82
CA VAL A 355 25.06 -6.60 -16.78
C VAL A 355 26.36 -6.79 -16.03
N GLU A 356 26.84 -8.02 -15.99
CA GLU A 356 28.13 -8.40 -15.43
C GLU A 356 29.14 -8.67 -16.55
N LEU A 357 30.40 -8.30 -16.30
CA LEU A 357 31.50 -8.34 -17.26
C LEU A 357 32.62 -9.24 -16.73
N ASP A 358 33.08 -10.18 -17.55
CA ASP A 358 34.20 -11.07 -17.24
C ASP A 358 35.27 -10.98 -18.37
N PRO A 359 36.49 -10.47 -18.09
CA PRO A 359 37.00 -10.01 -16.80
C PRO A 359 36.49 -8.60 -16.40
N ALA A 360 36.26 -8.40 -15.10
CA ALA A 360 35.65 -7.18 -14.57
C ALA A 360 36.55 -5.92 -14.67
N LYS A 361 37.87 -6.05 -14.50
CA LYS A 361 38.79 -4.92 -14.24
C LYS A 361 39.69 -4.49 -15.40
N VAL A 362 40.44 -5.42 -16.01
CA VAL A 362 41.42 -5.13 -17.06
C VAL A 362 41.11 -5.98 -18.27
N ARG A 363 40.99 -5.33 -19.44
CA ARG A 363 40.57 -5.98 -20.68
C ARG A 363 41.59 -5.67 -21.74
N TRP A 364 42.14 -6.71 -22.36
CA TRP A 364 43.14 -6.58 -23.39
C TRP A 364 42.48 -6.67 -24.76
N THR A 365 43.00 -5.92 -25.73
CA THR A 365 42.68 -6.16 -27.14
C THR A 365 42.97 -7.62 -27.51
N GLY A 366 42.13 -8.20 -28.36
CA GLY A 366 42.26 -9.60 -28.78
C GLY A 366 41.81 -10.65 -27.75
N GLN A 367 41.46 -10.25 -26.52
CA GLN A 367 40.85 -11.16 -25.55
C GLN A 367 39.32 -11.10 -25.60
N SER A 368 38.67 -12.25 -25.38
CA SER A 368 37.22 -12.33 -25.27
C SER A 368 36.74 -11.70 -23.96
N ILE A 369 35.75 -10.83 -24.06
CA ILE A 369 34.95 -10.33 -22.94
C ILE A 369 33.63 -11.08 -22.94
N ARG A 370 33.23 -11.61 -21.79
CA ARG A 370 31.91 -12.21 -21.60
C ARG A 370 31.00 -11.22 -20.91
N PHE A 371 29.76 -11.13 -21.40
CA PHE A 371 28.66 -10.38 -20.79
C PHE A 371 27.65 -11.37 -20.25
N PHE A 372 27.30 -11.23 -18.98
CA PHE A 372 26.15 -11.90 -18.41
C PHE A 372 25.07 -10.86 -18.20
N ILE A 373 23.97 -11.01 -18.91
CA ILE A 373 22.81 -10.13 -18.86
C ILE A 373 21.72 -10.90 -18.13
N GLN A 374 21.21 -10.35 -17.04
CA GLN A 374 20.11 -10.95 -16.28
C GLN A 374 18.98 -9.94 -16.15
N SER A 375 17.77 -10.34 -16.57
CA SER A 375 16.57 -9.55 -16.25
C SER A 375 16.16 -9.75 -14.81
N ARG A 376 15.67 -8.69 -14.17
CA ARG A 376 15.03 -8.72 -12.86
C ARG A 376 13.55 -8.39 -13.04
N ASN A 377 12.69 -9.33 -12.66
CA ASN A 377 11.23 -9.21 -12.72
C ASN A 377 10.67 -8.76 -14.10
N LEU A 378 11.29 -9.14 -15.22
CA LEU A 378 10.70 -8.91 -16.55
C LEU A 378 10.05 -10.20 -17.07
N LEU A 379 8.82 -10.11 -17.55
CA LEU A 379 8.10 -11.27 -18.11
C LEU A 379 8.50 -11.51 -19.56
N LYS A 380 9.10 -12.67 -19.84
CA LYS A 380 9.55 -13.08 -21.18
C LYS A 380 10.34 -11.97 -21.90
N PRO A 381 11.47 -11.53 -21.32
CA PRO A 381 12.20 -10.38 -21.83
C PRO A 381 12.85 -10.68 -23.19
N THR A 382 12.70 -9.74 -24.11
CA THR A 382 13.52 -9.65 -25.32
C THR A 382 14.62 -8.63 -25.08
N PHE A 383 15.87 -9.04 -25.25
CA PHE A 383 17.04 -8.18 -25.04
C PHE A 383 17.55 -7.62 -26.37
N ASN A 384 17.86 -6.33 -26.38
CA ASN A 384 18.54 -5.62 -27.45
C ASN A 384 19.83 -5.01 -26.86
N LEU A 385 20.97 -5.55 -27.28
CA LEU A 385 22.30 -5.11 -26.86
C LEU A 385 22.97 -4.32 -27.97
N LEU A 386 23.53 -3.18 -27.61
CA LEU A 386 24.33 -2.31 -28.46
C LEU A 386 25.66 -2.04 -27.77
N ILE A 387 26.77 -2.24 -28.47
CA ILE A 387 28.10 -1.79 -28.01
C ILE A 387 28.53 -0.65 -28.93
N SER A 388 28.89 0.48 -28.33
CA SER A 388 29.39 1.66 -29.04
C SER A 388 30.81 2.01 -28.60
N ASP A 389 31.61 2.53 -29.52
CA ASP A 389 32.93 3.10 -29.24
C ASP A 389 32.83 4.51 -28.61
N ARG A 390 33.98 5.12 -28.31
CA ARG A 390 34.07 6.49 -27.76
C ARG A 390 33.48 7.57 -28.66
N GLU A 391 33.38 7.32 -29.97
CA GLU A 391 32.82 8.23 -30.98
C GLU A 391 31.30 8.02 -31.11
N GLY A 392 30.71 7.14 -30.28
CA GLY A 392 29.29 6.80 -30.31
C GLY A 392 28.91 5.86 -31.44
N ARG A 393 29.88 5.36 -32.23
CA ARG A 393 29.61 4.45 -33.34
C ARG A 393 29.33 3.06 -32.81
N THR A 394 28.22 2.47 -33.27
CA THR A 394 27.86 1.09 -32.93
C THR A 394 28.85 0.11 -33.57
N VAL A 395 29.59 -0.61 -32.73
CA VAL A 395 30.53 -1.66 -33.14
C VAL A 395 29.94 -3.06 -33.03
N MET A 396 28.85 -3.22 -32.29
CA MET A 396 28.11 -4.48 -32.17
C MET A 396 26.63 -4.22 -31.89
N SER A 397 25.76 -5.02 -32.50
CA SER A 397 24.33 -5.09 -32.15
C SER A 397 23.88 -6.55 -32.10
N LYS A 398 23.12 -6.90 -31.06
CA LYS A 398 22.55 -8.25 -30.90
C LYS A 398 21.17 -8.17 -30.28
N SER A 399 20.20 -8.88 -30.88
CA SER A 399 18.89 -9.11 -30.28
C SER A 399 18.73 -10.59 -29.93
N ALA A 400 18.11 -10.89 -28.80
CA ALA A 400 17.81 -12.25 -28.38
C ALA A 400 16.60 -12.31 -27.43
N GLU A 401 15.78 -13.34 -27.59
CA GLU A 401 14.81 -13.74 -26.57
C GLU A 401 15.50 -14.68 -25.59
N ALA A 402 15.42 -14.39 -24.29
CA ALA A 402 15.94 -15.27 -23.27
C ALA A 402 14.99 -15.26 -22.06
N ALA A 403 14.84 -16.42 -21.41
CA ALA A 403 13.87 -16.56 -20.33
C ALA A 403 14.19 -15.65 -19.12
N GLU A 404 15.46 -15.61 -18.70
CA GLU A 404 15.91 -14.79 -17.56
C GLU A 404 17.36 -14.31 -17.67
N ARG A 405 18.22 -15.08 -18.34
CA ARG A 405 19.66 -14.80 -18.47
C ARG A 405 20.13 -15.01 -19.91
N MET A 406 20.93 -14.08 -20.40
CA MET A 406 21.63 -14.14 -21.68
C MET A 406 23.13 -14.05 -21.44
N GLN A 407 23.90 -14.86 -22.16
CA GLN A 407 25.36 -14.78 -22.18
C GLN A 407 25.82 -14.41 -23.59
N LEU A 408 26.72 -13.44 -23.68
CA LEU A 408 27.34 -13.02 -24.94
C LEU A 408 28.85 -13.00 -24.78
N VAL A 409 29.57 -13.33 -25.84
CA VAL A 409 31.03 -13.20 -25.92
C VAL A 409 31.37 -12.27 -27.07
N TRP A 410 32.28 -11.32 -26.82
CA TRP A 410 32.75 -10.37 -27.83
C TRP A 410 34.26 -10.16 -27.70
N ILE A 411 34.93 -9.97 -28.82
CA ILE A 411 36.36 -9.65 -28.86
C ILE A 411 36.48 -8.21 -29.38
N PRO A 412 36.97 -7.25 -28.58
CA PRO A 412 37.11 -5.87 -29.02
C PRO A 412 38.07 -5.75 -30.21
N PRO A 413 37.70 -5.05 -31.29
CA PRO A 413 38.56 -4.91 -32.47
C PRO A 413 39.73 -3.93 -32.23
N GLN A 414 39.55 -2.96 -31.32
CA GLN A 414 40.52 -1.89 -31.06
C GLN A 414 40.56 -1.54 -29.56
N PRO A 415 41.68 -0.98 -29.04
CA PRO A 415 41.74 -0.47 -27.68
C PRO A 415 40.90 0.82 -27.57
N GLY A 416 40.28 1.05 -26.42
CA GLY A 416 39.45 2.25 -26.23
C GLY A 416 38.40 2.11 -25.14
N LYS A 417 37.68 3.21 -24.90
CA LYS A 417 36.50 3.22 -24.04
C LYS A 417 35.29 2.79 -24.87
N TYR A 418 34.51 1.88 -24.32
CA TYR A 418 33.29 1.36 -24.92
C TYR A 418 32.11 1.56 -23.98
N LEU A 419 30.93 1.68 -24.55
CA LEU A 419 29.65 1.75 -23.86
C LEU A 419 28.77 0.59 -24.32
N ILE A 420 28.25 -0.18 -23.39
CA ILE A 420 27.21 -1.19 -23.66
C ILE A 420 25.90 -0.59 -23.24
N LYS A 421 24.94 -0.57 -24.14
CA LYS A 421 23.54 -0.29 -23.85
C LYS A 421 22.75 -1.56 -24.03
N VAL A 422 22.10 -2.03 -22.97
CA VAL A 422 21.17 -3.15 -23.03
C VAL A 422 19.78 -2.63 -22.76
N THR A 423 18.86 -2.88 -23.68
CA THR A 423 17.43 -2.61 -23.51
C THR A 423 16.70 -3.94 -23.46
N ALA A 424 15.89 -4.16 -22.44
CA ALA A 424 15.02 -5.33 -22.33
C ALA A 424 13.56 -4.87 -22.43
N MET A 425 12.80 -5.55 -23.26
CA MET A 425 11.36 -5.40 -23.36
C MET A 425 10.72 -6.65 -22.80
N GLY A 426 10.19 -6.56 -21.58
CA GLY A 426 9.28 -7.57 -21.03
C GLY A 426 7.83 -7.24 -21.39
N LEU A 427 6.94 -8.22 -21.27
CA LEU A 427 5.50 -8.03 -21.44
C LEU A 427 4.92 -7.01 -20.45
N ASN A 428 5.55 -6.88 -19.28
CA ASN A 428 5.12 -5.99 -18.21
C ASN A 428 5.81 -4.63 -18.22
N ARG A 429 7.10 -4.56 -18.61
CA ARG A 429 7.88 -3.32 -18.54
C ARG A 429 9.06 -3.33 -19.50
N LYS A 430 9.46 -2.13 -19.92
CA LYS A 430 10.76 -1.87 -20.55
C LYS A 430 11.78 -1.51 -19.47
N ALA A 431 13.00 -2.01 -19.62
CA ALA A 431 14.15 -1.61 -18.82
C ALA A 431 15.35 -1.36 -19.73
N ASP A 432 16.27 -0.52 -19.27
CA ASP A 432 17.53 -0.28 -19.94
C ASP A 432 18.66 -0.07 -18.93
N VAL A 433 19.87 -0.43 -19.33
CA VAL A 433 21.09 -0.26 -18.53
C VAL A 433 22.25 0.07 -19.45
N GLU A 434 23.11 0.98 -18.99
CA GLU A 434 24.32 1.37 -19.68
C GLU A 434 25.55 1.06 -18.83
N VAL A 435 26.55 0.39 -19.41
CA VAL A 435 27.79 0.04 -18.73
C VAL A 435 28.99 0.45 -19.58
N SER A 436 29.82 1.34 -19.04
CA SER A 436 31.06 1.75 -19.68
C SER A 436 32.24 0.90 -19.25
N PHE A 437 33.17 0.64 -20.16
CA PHE A 437 34.39 -0.08 -19.84
C PHE A 437 35.57 0.33 -20.72
N GLN A 438 36.78 -0.01 -20.28
CA GLN A 438 38.01 0.28 -20.98
C GLN A 438 38.66 -1.01 -21.49
N VAL A 439 39.13 -0.97 -22.73
CA VAL A 439 40.00 -1.98 -23.34
C VAL A 439 41.36 -1.35 -23.58
N LEU A 440 42.41 -2.04 -23.15
CA LEU A 440 43.79 -1.59 -23.21
C LEU A 440 44.57 -2.40 -24.26
N ASP A 441 45.57 -1.75 -24.84
CA ASP A 441 46.52 -2.38 -25.74
C ASP A 441 47.74 -2.82 -24.93
N PRO A 442 48.02 -4.14 -24.81
CA PRO A 442 49.17 -4.61 -24.04
C PRO A 442 50.49 -4.09 -24.59
N GLN A 443 50.63 -3.92 -25.92
CA GLN A 443 51.88 -3.47 -26.52
C GLN A 443 52.23 -2.03 -26.14
N LYS A 444 51.22 -1.15 -26.07
CA LYS A 444 51.40 0.26 -25.69
C LYS A 444 51.70 0.46 -24.21
N ILE A 445 51.25 -0.46 -23.36
CA ILE A 445 51.53 -0.41 -21.92
C ILE A 445 52.95 -0.91 -21.64
N ILE A 446 53.36 -2.00 -22.29
CA ILE A 446 54.68 -2.61 -22.09
C ILE A 446 55.81 -1.67 -22.52
N SER A 447 55.64 -0.89 -23.59
CA SER A 447 56.65 0.10 -24.04
C SER A 447 56.96 1.21 -23.03
N GLY A 448 56.08 1.45 -22.04
CA GLY A 448 56.32 2.42 -20.97
C GLY A 448 57.07 1.85 -19.75
N PHE A 449 57.09 0.52 -19.57
CA PHE A 449 57.71 -0.13 -18.41
C PHE A 449 59.14 -0.64 -18.68
N TYR A 450 59.54 -0.81 -19.94
CA TYR A 450 60.88 -1.32 -20.30
C TYR A 450 61.98 -0.24 -20.43
N LEU A 451 61.70 1.03 -20.08
CA LEU A 451 62.68 2.13 -20.15
C LEU A 451 63.25 2.59 -18.80
N HIS A 452 63.01 1.83 -17.72
CA HIS A 452 63.66 2.03 -16.42
C HIS A 452 64.39 0.76 -15.98
N PHE A 453 65.46 0.41 -16.69
CA PHE A 453 66.53 -0.43 -16.17
C PHE A 453 67.87 0.17 -16.58
#